data_AF-A0A2K5NEW6-F1
#
_entry.id   AF-A0A2K5NEW6-F1
#
_cell.length_a   1.000
_cell.length_b   1.000
_cell.length_c   1.000
_cell.angle_alpha   90.00
_cell.angle_beta   90.00
_cell.angle_gamma   90.00
#
_symmetry.space_group_name_H-M   'P 1'
#
loop_
_entity.id
_entity.type
_entity.pdbx_description
1 polymer ?
#
loop_
_entity_poly.entity_id
_entity_poly.type
_entity_poly.pdbx_seq_one_letter_code
_entity_poly.pdbx_strand_id
1 'polypeptide(L)'
;MGSAAPLSASVLLLLLLLLLLRAEQPRGAELTFELPDNAKQCFHEEVEQGVKFSLDYQVITGGHYDVDCYVEDPQGNTIYRETKKQYDSFTYRAEVKGVYQFCFSNEFSTFSHKTVYFDFQVGDEPPILPDMGNRVTALTQRFRGAYWKELDKMADYTQPGGTPATEGLGRLAPS
;
A
#
# COMPACT_ATOMS: atom_id res chain seq x y z
N MET A 1 -45.55 4.56 -32.97
CA MET A 1 -45.04 3.43 -32.16
C MET A 1 -44.09 2.65 -33.06
N GLY A 2 -42.78 2.88 -32.95
CA GLY A 2 -41.79 2.19 -33.80
C GLY A 2 -41.52 0.79 -33.26
N SER A 3 -41.76 -0.23 -34.09
CA SER A 3 -41.45 -1.63 -33.76
C SER A 3 -39.95 -1.88 -33.92
N ALA A 4 -39.29 -2.41 -32.90
CA ALA A 4 -37.89 -2.80 -32.96
C ALA A 4 -37.75 -4.10 -33.77
N ALA A 5 -36.92 -4.08 -34.81
CA ALA A 5 -36.60 -5.27 -35.61
C ALA A 5 -35.67 -6.21 -34.81
N PRO A 6 -35.80 -7.54 -34.96
CA PRO A 6 -34.93 -8.49 -34.26
C PRO A 6 -33.50 -8.39 -34.78
N LEU A 7 -32.53 -8.20 -33.88
CA LEU A 7 -31.11 -8.20 -34.21
C LEU A 7 -30.65 -9.64 -34.52
N SER A 8 -29.85 -9.80 -35.59
CA SER A 8 -29.31 -11.10 -36.02
C SER A 8 -28.42 -11.72 -34.94
N ALA A 9 -28.42 -13.06 -34.85
CA ALA A 9 -27.58 -13.84 -33.93
C ALA A 9 -26.08 -13.48 -34.05
N SER A 10 -25.62 -13.14 -35.25
CA SER A 10 -24.24 -12.68 -35.49
C SER A 10 -23.97 -11.32 -34.84
N VAL A 11 -24.95 -10.42 -34.80
CA VAL A 11 -24.83 -9.11 -34.14
C VAL A 11 -24.82 -9.29 -32.62
N LEU A 12 -25.64 -10.19 -32.10
CA LEU A 12 -25.65 -10.54 -30.67
C LEU A 12 -24.31 -11.16 -30.24
N LEU A 13 -23.74 -12.05 -31.05
CA LEU A 13 -22.43 -12.66 -30.79
C LEU A 13 -21.30 -11.61 -30.84
N LEU A 14 -21.35 -10.67 -31.79
CA LEU A 14 -20.37 -9.60 -31.92
C LEU A 14 -20.46 -8.63 -30.72
N LEU A 15 -21.66 -8.28 -30.28
CA LEU A 15 -21.90 -7.45 -29.09
C LEU A 15 -21.44 -8.15 -27.81
N LEU A 16 -21.67 -9.45 -27.68
CA LEU A 16 -21.19 -10.25 -26.56
C LEU A 16 -19.65 -10.30 -26.54
N LEU A 17 -19.01 -10.48 -27.70
CA LEU A 17 -17.56 -10.46 -27.81
C LEU A 17 -16.98 -9.09 -27.43
N LEU A 18 -17.60 -7.98 -27.86
CA LEU A 18 -17.22 -6.61 -27.51
C LEU A 18 -17.41 -6.30 -26.01
N LEU A 19 -18.41 -6.90 -25.37
CA LEU A 19 -18.62 -6.80 -23.92
C LEU A 19 -17.56 -7.57 -23.14
N LEU A 20 -17.17 -8.75 -23.61
CA LEU A 20 -16.10 -9.56 -23.00
C LEU A 20 -14.71 -8.96 -23.21
N LEU A 21 -14.51 -8.17 -24.27
CA LEU A 21 -13.28 -7.42 -24.55
C LEU A 21 -13.06 -6.20 -23.65
N ARG A 22 -14.04 -5.84 -22.78
CA ARG A 22 -13.81 -4.89 -21.69
C ARG A 22 -13.02 -5.56 -20.57
N ALA A 23 -11.79 -5.95 -20.87
CA ALA A 23 -10.82 -6.32 -19.85
C ALA A 23 -10.61 -5.11 -18.95
N GLU A 24 -10.68 -5.31 -17.64
CA GLU A 24 -10.28 -4.28 -16.68
C GLU A 24 -8.80 -3.96 -16.93
N GLN A 25 -8.52 -2.68 -17.18
CA GLN A 25 -7.15 -2.23 -17.34
C GLN A 25 -6.45 -2.36 -15.98
N PRO A 26 -5.25 -2.98 -15.92
CA PRO A 26 -4.48 -3.01 -14.69
C PRO A 26 -4.26 -1.56 -14.22
N ARG A 27 -4.59 -1.29 -12.96
CA ARG A 27 -4.38 0.00 -12.33
C ARG A 27 -2.97 0.03 -11.75
N GLY A 28 -1.98 0.08 -12.62
CA GLY A 28 -0.57 0.07 -12.24
C GLY A 28 0.36 -0.31 -13.38
N ALA A 29 1.65 -0.16 -13.14
CA ALA A 29 2.74 -0.49 -14.06
C ALA A 29 3.83 -1.27 -13.35
N GLU A 30 4.17 -2.44 -13.89
CA GLU A 30 5.26 -3.28 -13.43
C GLU A 30 6.25 -3.49 -14.58
N LEU A 31 7.53 -3.18 -14.37
CA LEU A 31 8.54 -3.29 -15.42
C LEU A 31 9.93 -3.53 -14.84
N THR A 32 10.68 -4.42 -15.49
CA THR A 32 12.13 -4.49 -15.36
C THR A 32 12.77 -3.82 -16.57
N PHE A 33 13.65 -2.85 -16.35
CA PHE A 33 14.30 -2.12 -17.43
C PHE A 33 15.80 -1.94 -17.19
N GLU A 34 16.53 -1.72 -18.27
CA GLU A 34 17.95 -1.35 -18.21
C GLU A 34 18.09 0.17 -18.16
N LEU A 35 18.85 0.65 -17.18
CA LEU A 35 19.20 2.05 -16.97
C LEU A 35 20.68 2.24 -17.34
N PRO A 36 20.99 2.89 -18.48
CA PRO A 36 22.36 3.12 -18.91
C PRO A 36 23.20 3.90 -17.90
N ASP A 37 24.52 3.86 -18.06
CA ASP A 37 25.42 4.76 -17.33
C ASP A 37 25.17 6.22 -17.73
N ASN A 38 25.39 7.14 -16.79
CA ASN A 38 25.19 8.57 -17.00
C ASN A 38 23.78 8.96 -17.50
N ALA A 39 22.76 8.16 -17.20
CA ALA A 39 21.41 8.33 -17.73
C ALA A 39 20.33 8.37 -16.64
N LYS A 40 19.17 8.91 -17.02
CA LYS A 40 17.95 9.00 -16.22
C LYS A 40 16.78 8.52 -17.07
N GLN A 41 15.91 7.70 -16.48
CA GLN A 41 14.67 7.24 -17.08
C GLN A 41 13.47 7.64 -16.22
N CYS A 42 12.42 8.16 -16.85
CA CYS A 42 11.17 8.52 -16.18
C CYS A 42 9.99 7.76 -16.76
N PHE A 43 9.00 7.57 -15.91
CA PHE A 43 7.72 6.95 -16.22
C PHE A 43 6.60 7.82 -15.65
N HIS A 44 5.39 7.64 -16.21
CA HIS A 44 4.26 8.53 -16.00
C HIS A 44 2.99 7.70 -15.81
N GLU A 45 2.29 7.91 -14.69
CA GLU A 45 1.06 7.19 -14.37
C GLU A 45 -0.04 8.16 -13.95
N GLU A 46 -1.26 7.93 -14.45
CA GLU A 46 -2.42 8.74 -14.11
C GLU A 46 -3.07 8.23 -12.82
N VAL A 47 -3.21 9.13 -11.84
CA VAL A 47 -3.79 8.81 -10.54
C VAL A 47 -4.95 9.76 -10.24
N GLU A 48 -6.07 9.19 -9.79
CA GLU A 48 -7.24 9.95 -9.35
C GLU A 48 -7.02 10.59 -7.98
N GLN A 49 -7.65 11.74 -7.74
CA GLN A 49 -7.55 12.43 -6.46
C GLN A 49 -8.08 11.55 -5.31
N GLY A 50 -7.33 11.49 -4.21
CA GLY A 50 -7.67 10.73 -3.01
C GLY A 50 -7.39 9.23 -3.13
N VAL A 51 -6.93 8.74 -4.28
CA VAL A 51 -6.50 7.34 -4.44
C VAL A 51 -5.09 7.17 -3.87
N LYS A 52 -4.88 6.06 -3.16
CA LYS A 52 -3.55 5.66 -2.70
C LYS A 52 -2.79 5.00 -3.84
N PHE A 53 -1.50 5.27 -3.95
CA PHE A 53 -0.60 4.53 -4.83
C PHE A 53 0.67 4.14 -4.08
N SER A 54 1.34 3.11 -4.57
CA SER A 54 2.66 2.69 -4.09
C SER A 54 3.64 2.54 -5.25
N LEU A 55 4.90 2.86 -4.99
CA LEU A 55 6.05 2.60 -5.85
C LEU A 55 7.04 1.75 -5.06
N ASP A 56 7.21 0.52 -5.50
CA ASP A 56 8.19 -0.43 -4.99
C ASP A 56 9.27 -0.61 -6.05
N TYR A 57 10.55 -0.53 -5.69
CA TYR A 57 11.63 -0.73 -6.65
C TYR A 57 12.83 -1.46 -6.07
N GLN A 58 13.56 -2.15 -6.94
CA GLN A 58 14.77 -2.86 -6.60
C GLN A 58 15.78 -2.79 -7.75
N VAL A 59 17.04 -2.53 -7.42
CA VAL A 59 18.15 -2.69 -8.37
C VAL A 59 18.56 -4.17 -8.40
N ILE A 60 18.35 -4.82 -9.54
CA ILE A 60 18.60 -6.25 -9.73
C ILE A 60 20.09 -6.50 -10.01
N THR A 61 20.71 -5.68 -10.85
CA THR A 61 22.12 -5.81 -11.24
C THR A 61 22.79 -4.45 -11.48
N GLY A 62 24.13 -4.44 -11.46
CA GLY A 62 24.95 -3.30 -11.89
C GLY A 62 25.61 -2.51 -10.75
N GLY A 63 26.93 -2.31 -10.86
CA GLY A 63 27.73 -1.47 -9.95
C GLY A 63 27.51 -1.80 -8.46
N HIS A 64 27.21 -0.76 -7.66
CA HIS A 64 26.91 -0.87 -6.23
C HIS A 64 25.44 -1.23 -5.91
N TYR A 65 24.67 -1.64 -6.93
CA TYR A 65 23.25 -1.98 -6.80
C TYR A 65 22.39 -0.82 -6.27
N ASP A 66 22.79 0.44 -6.48
CA ASP A 66 22.10 1.63 -6.00
C ASP A 66 21.54 2.51 -7.14
N VAL A 67 20.49 3.28 -6.90
CA VAL A 67 19.96 4.32 -7.82
C VAL A 67 19.46 5.53 -7.05
N ASP A 68 19.38 6.68 -7.71
CA ASP A 68 18.63 7.83 -7.21
C ASP A 68 17.20 7.74 -7.74
N CYS A 69 16.21 7.90 -6.87
CA CYS A 69 14.78 7.82 -7.22
C CYS A 69 14.04 9.05 -6.72
N TYR A 70 13.12 9.59 -7.52
CA TYR A 70 12.21 10.65 -7.06
C TYR A 70 10.87 10.57 -7.77
N VAL A 71 9.84 11.08 -7.08
CA VAL A 71 8.47 11.18 -7.59
C VAL A 71 8.03 12.65 -7.53
N GLU A 72 7.45 13.11 -8.63
CA GLU A 72 6.85 14.43 -8.79
C GLU A 72 5.34 14.30 -8.99
N ASP A 73 4.61 15.22 -8.38
CA ASP A 73 3.17 15.34 -8.57
C ASP A 73 2.83 16.02 -9.92
N PRO A 74 1.54 16.05 -10.32
CA PRO A 74 1.11 16.73 -11.56
C PRO A 74 1.37 18.24 -11.60
N GLN A 75 1.73 18.85 -10.47
CA GLN A 75 2.07 20.28 -10.35
C GLN A 75 3.59 20.52 -10.42
N GLY A 76 4.39 19.45 -10.47
CA GLY A 76 5.85 19.50 -10.50
C GLY A 76 6.51 19.55 -9.11
N ASN A 77 5.77 19.33 -8.04
CA ASN A 77 6.35 19.25 -6.70
C ASN A 77 6.96 17.87 -6.48
N THR A 78 8.22 17.80 -6.02
CA THR A 78 8.82 16.54 -5.61
C THR A 78 8.22 16.07 -4.28
N ILE A 79 7.48 14.96 -4.29
CA ILE A 79 6.83 14.37 -3.10
C ILE A 79 7.67 13.23 -2.47
N TYR A 80 8.61 12.68 -3.23
CA TYR A 80 9.55 11.67 -2.76
C TYR A 80 10.89 11.84 -3.45
N ARG A 81 11.99 11.69 -2.71
CA ARG A 81 13.35 11.75 -3.23
C ARG A 81 14.28 10.97 -2.33
N GLU A 82 14.92 9.96 -2.89
CA GLU A 82 15.95 9.18 -2.21
C GLU A 82 17.16 9.01 -3.13
N THR A 83 18.34 8.92 -2.52
CA THR A 83 19.61 8.82 -3.24
C THR A 83 20.36 7.55 -2.89
N LYS A 84 20.98 6.92 -3.88
CA LYS A 84 21.80 5.71 -3.76
C LYS A 84 21.12 4.58 -2.96
N LYS A 85 19.85 4.30 -3.26
CA LYS A 85 19.09 3.20 -2.64
C LYS A 85 19.14 1.96 -3.52
N GLN A 86 19.23 0.80 -2.88
CA GLN A 86 19.16 -0.50 -3.57
C GLN A 86 17.73 -1.02 -3.71
N TYR A 87 16.91 -0.72 -2.71
CA TYR A 87 15.51 -1.05 -2.62
C TYR A 87 14.82 0.01 -1.77
N ASP A 88 13.59 0.37 -2.14
CA ASP A 88 12.70 1.12 -1.26
C ASP A 88 11.23 0.89 -1.65
N SER A 89 10.33 1.26 -0.72
CA SER A 89 8.88 1.23 -0.90
C SER A 89 8.29 2.57 -0.50
N PHE A 90 7.69 3.28 -1.45
CA PHE A 90 7.04 4.56 -1.23
C PHE A 90 5.53 4.43 -1.39
N THR A 91 4.77 4.84 -0.39
CA THR A 91 3.30 4.87 -0.44
C THR A 91 2.81 6.29 -0.22
N TYR A 92 1.90 6.76 -1.08
CA TYR A 92 1.34 8.10 -0.98
C TYR A 92 -0.13 8.13 -1.38
N ARG A 93 -0.84 9.15 -0.89
CA ARG A 93 -2.26 9.39 -1.23
C ARG A 93 -2.33 10.63 -2.10
N ALA A 94 -2.77 10.48 -3.34
CA ALA A 94 -2.79 11.54 -4.33
C ALA A 94 -3.64 12.73 -3.85
N GLU A 95 -3.02 13.89 -3.62
CA GLU A 95 -3.71 15.12 -3.21
C GLU A 95 -4.44 15.77 -4.39
N VAL A 96 -3.88 15.62 -5.59
CA VAL A 96 -4.43 16.14 -6.85
C VAL A 96 -4.55 15.01 -7.87
N LYS A 97 -5.59 15.08 -8.70
CA LYS A 97 -5.74 14.22 -9.88
C LYS A 97 -4.73 14.64 -10.93
N GLY A 98 -4.07 13.67 -11.56
CA GLY A 98 -3.28 13.91 -12.76
C GLY A 98 -2.18 12.87 -12.96
N VAL A 99 -1.22 13.23 -13.81
CA VAL A 99 -0.08 12.38 -14.15
C VAL A 99 1.05 12.59 -13.14
N TYR A 100 1.36 11.56 -12.37
CA TYR A 100 2.52 11.52 -11.49
C TYR A 100 3.72 11.01 -12.29
N GLN A 101 4.87 11.65 -12.10
CA GLN A 101 6.11 11.27 -12.76
C GLN A 101 7.06 10.66 -11.73
N PHE A 102 7.60 9.49 -12.01
CA PHE A 102 8.66 8.89 -11.20
C PHE A 102 9.87 8.57 -12.06
N CYS A 103 11.05 8.88 -11.54
CA CYS A 103 12.29 8.81 -12.29
C CYS A 103 13.38 8.08 -11.50
N PHE A 104 14.17 7.30 -12.23
CA PHE A 104 15.38 6.64 -11.75
C PHE A 104 16.60 7.25 -12.44
N SER A 105 17.62 7.65 -11.68
CA SER A 105 18.88 8.19 -12.22
C SER A 105 20.07 7.32 -11.84
N ASN A 106 20.93 7.11 -12.83
CA ASN A 106 22.23 6.47 -12.75
C ASN A 106 23.35 7.43 -13.20
N GLU A 107 23.12 8.75 -13.07
CA GLU A 107 24.09 9.77 -13.50
C GLU A 107 25.41 9.74 -12.71
N PHE A 108 25.43 9.08 -11.54
CA PHE A 108 26.63 8.92 -10.73
C PHE A 108 27.50 7.72 -11.14
N SER A 109 27.00 6.78 -11.95
CA SER A 109 27.81 5.66 -12.46
C SER A 109 28.35 6.00 -13.83
N THR A 110 29.68 6.04 -13.95
CA THR A 110 30.36 6.42 -15.19
C THR A 110 30.74 5.25 -16.09
N PHE A 111 30.49 4.01 -15.66
CA PHE A 111 30.99 2.81 -16.35
C PHE A 111 30.03 1.61 -16.31
N SER A 112 29.01 1.61 -15.45
CA SER A 112 28.10 0.48 -15.29
C SER A 112 26.64 0.88 -15.50
N HIS A 113 25.98 0.20 -16.44
CA HIS A 113 24.53 0.18 -16.53
C HIS A 113 23.94 -0.61 -15.36
N LYS A 114 22.66 -0.38 -15.08
CA LYS A 114 21.91 -1.05 -14.01
C LYS A 114 20.65 -1.68 -14.58
N THR A 115 20.20 -2.75 -13.98
CA THR A 115 18.85 -3.29 -14.24
C THR A 115 17.99 -2.99 -13.03
N VAL A 116 16.90 -2.27 -13.24
CA VAL A 116 15.97 -1.85 -12.18
C VAL A 116 14.61 -2.48 -12.44
N TYR A 117 14.07 -3.11 -11.41
CA TYR A 117 12.68 -3.54 -11.36
C TYR A 117 11.87 -2.49 -10.58
N PHE A 118 10.68 -2.17 -11.05
CA PHE A 118 9.70 -1.45 -10.27
C PHE A 118 8.30 -2.00 -10.46
N ASP A 119 7.48 -1.78 -9.44
CA ASP A 119 6.04 -1.98 -9.43
C ASP A 119 5.36 -0.71 -8.90
N PHE A 120 4.49 -0.12 -9.72
CA PHE A 120 3.70 1.05 -9.40
C PHE A 120 2.23 0.65 -9.34
N GLN A 121 1.65 0.60 -8.15
CA GLN A 121 0.27 0.17 -7.96
C GLN A 121 -0.65 1.36 -7.66
N VAL A 122 -1.81 1.43 -8.32
CA VAL A 122 -2.82 2.46 -8.10
C VAL A 122 -4.09 1.86 -7.50
N GLY A 123 -4.44 2.30 -6.30
CA GLY A 123 -5.55 1.78 -5.52
C GLY A 123 -5.09 1.08 -4.26
N ASP A 124 -6.06 0.60 -3.50
CA ASP A 124 -5.79 -0.32 -2.40
C ASP A 124 -5.72 -1.74 -2.97
N GLU A 125 -4.61 -2.43 -2.74
CA GLU A 125 -4.54 -3.86 -3.06
C GLU A 125 -5.62 -4.59 -2.23
N PRO A 126 -6.48 -5.42 -2.88
CA PRO A 126 -7.49 -6.14 -2.15
C PRO A 126 -6.83 -7.03 -1.08
N PRO A 127 -7.35 -7.06 0.16
CA PRO A 127 -6.78 -7.87 1.22
C PRO A 127 -6.62 -9.32 0.77
N ILE A 128 -5.37 -9.83 0.77
CA ILE A 128 -5.04 -11.21 0.40
C ILE A 128 -5.81 -12.22 1.28
N LEU A 129 -6.19 -11.80 2.49
CA LEU A 129 -7.05 -12.56 3.37
C LEU A 129 -8.48 -12.05 3.24
N PRO A 130 -9.47 -12.91 2.91
CA PRO A 130 -10.86 -12.54 3.11
C PRO A 130 -11.03 -12.17 4.58
N ASP A 131 -11.70 -11.06 4.85
CA ASP A 131 -11.98 -10.52 6.19
C ASP A 131 -12.18 -11.64 7.22
N MET A 132 -11.09 -11.97 7.92
CA MET A 132 -11.05 -12.99 8.96
C MET A 132 -11.21 -12.31 10.33
N GLY A 133 -12.05 -11.26 10.41
CA GLY A 133 -12.43 -10.64 11.69
C GLY A 133 -12.91 -11.66 12.74
N ASN A 134 -13.39 -12.82 12.30
CA ASN A 134 -13.87 -13.91 13.18
C ASN A 134 -12.90 -15.09 13.38
N ARG A 135 -11.80 -15.21 12.63
CA ARG A 135 -10.88 -16.37 12.75
C ARG A 135 -9.56 -16.04 13.45
N VAL A 136 -9.15 -14.77 13.48
CA VAL A 136 -7.99 -14.32 14.27
C VAL A 136 -8.30 -14.31 15.78
N THR A 137 -9.57 -14.14 16.16
CA THR A 137 -9.99 -14.20 17.55
C THR A 137 -9.80 -15.58 18.16
N ALA A 138 -9.95 -16.69 17.44
CA ALA A 138 -9.85 -18.02 18.04
C ALA A 138 -8.42 -18.40 18.50
N LEU A 139 -7.41 -18.06 17.70
CA LEU A 139 -6.01 -18.33 18.07
C LEU A 139 -5.54 -17.34 19.15
N THR A 140 -5.84 -16.05 19.02
CA THR A 140 -5.46 -15.03 20.01
C THR A 140 -6.24 -15.15 21.32
N GLN A 141 -7.50 -15.60 21.32
CA GLN A 141 -8.29 -15.84 22.54
C GLN A 141 -7.66 -16.92 23.43
N ARG A 142 -7.06 -17.96 22.82
CA ARG A 142 -6.37 -19.01 23.59
C ARG A 142 -5.12 -18.47 24.30
N PHE A 143 -4.41 -17.53 23.68
CA PHE A 143 -3.25 -16.87 24.29
C PHE A 143 -3.64 -15.79 25.30
N ARG A 144 -4.69 -14.99 25.03
CA ARG A 144 -5.19 -13.96 25.97
C ARG A 144 -5.72 -14.59 27.27
N GLY A 145 -6.48 -15.67 27.17
CA GLY A 145 -7.07 -16.33 28.34
C GLY A 145 -6.03 -16.95 29.28
N ALA A 146 -4.89 -17.41 28.76
CA ALA A 146 -3.78 -17.92 29.56
C ALA A 146 -2.99 -16.79 30.23
N TYR A 147 -2.74 -15.69 29.53
CA TYR A 147 -1.98 -14.55 30.05
C TYR A 147 -2.71 -13.80 31.17
N TRP A 148 -4.01 -13.49 30.99
CA TRP A 148 -4.80 -12.82 32.02
C TRP A 148 -5.05 -13.70 33.25
N LYS A 149 -5.17 -15.03 33.08
CA LYS A 149 -5.24 -15.97 34.23
C LYS A 149 -3.96 -15.98 35.06
N GLU A 150 -2.81 -15.75 34.44
CA GLU A 150 -1.54 -15.72 35.17
C GLU A 150 -1.35 -14.39 35.92
N LEU A 151 -1.81 -13.27 35.35
CA LEU A 151 -1.81 -11.97 36.03
C LEU A 151 -2.76 -11.94 37.24
N ASP A 152 -3.94 -12.56 37.14
CA ASP A 152 -4.90 -12.63 38.26
C ASP A 152 -4.33 -13.42 39.46
N LYS A 153 -3.57 -14.49 39.17
CA LYS A 153 -2.83 -15.24 40.20
C LYS A 153 -1.67 -14.44 40.81
N MET A 154 -1.06 -13.52 40.05
CA MET A 154 -0.03 -12.62 40.58
C MET A 154 -0.62 -11.50 41.44
N ALA A 155 -1.83 -11.02 41.11
CA ALA A 155 -2.54 -10.03 41.92
C ALA A 155 -2.96 -10.59 43.29
N ASP A 156 -3.25 -11.90 43.36
CA ASP A 156 -3.60 -12.60 44.61
C ASP A 156 -2.38 -12.92 45.50
N TYR A 157 -1.15 -12.88 44.96
CA TYR A 157 0.07 -13.22 45.72
C TYR A 157 0.60 -12.09 46.62
N THR A 158 0.05 -10.87 46.56
CA THR A 158 0.47 -9.78 47.46
C THR A 158 -0.30 -9.81 48.78
N GLN A 159 0.16 -10.75 49.63
CA GLN A 159 0.09 -10.92 51.10
C GLN A 159 -1.16 -10.50 51.92
N PRO A 160 -1.58 -11.38 52.86
CA PRO A 160 -2.68 -11.17 53.80
C PRO A 160 -2.27 -10.33 55.02
N GLY A 161 -3.16 -9.47 55.49
CA GLY A 161 -3.11 -8.93 56.86
C GLY A 161 -2.90 -7.41 56.95
N GLY A 162 -4.01 -6.67 56.98
CA GLY A 162 -4.08 -5.28 57.43
C GLY A 162 -5.54 -4.89 57.67
N THR A 163 -5.92 -4.69 58.93
CA THR A 163 -7.30 -4.46 59.40
C THR A 163 -7.94 -3.16 58.90
N PRO A 164 -9.29 -3.07 58.84
CA PRO A 164 -9.99 -1.92 58.29
C PRO A 164 -10.04 -0.76 59.30
N ALA A 165 -9.64 0.44 58.86
CA ALA A 165 -9.94 1.67 59.58
C ALA A 165 -11.23 2.28 59.02
N THR A 166 -12.21 2.40 59.91
CA THR A 166 -13.50 3.08 59.78
C THR A 166 -13.37 4.61 59.81
N GLU A 167 -14.43 5.29 59.35
CA GLU A 167 -14.72 6.74 59.47
C GLU A 167 -13.88 7.67 58.57
N GLY A 168 -14.41 8.69 57.91
CA GLY A 168 -15.76 9.23 57.86
C GLY A 168 -15.83 10.41 56.88
N LEU A 169 -17.06 10.72 56.47
CA LEU A 169 -17.59 12.04 56.13
C LEU A 169 -16.73 13.05 55.33
N GLY A 170 -17.17 13.35 54.11
CA GLY A 170 -16.72 14.54 53.39
C GLY A 170 -17.38 14.72 52.03
N ARG A 171 -18.61 15.23 52.02
CA ARG A 171 -19.25 15.83 50.83
C ARG A 171 -18.33 16.92 50.26
N LEU A 172 -18.24 17.02 48.93
CA LEU A 172 -18.79 18.13 48.13
C LEU A 172 -18.52 17.90 46.64
N ALA A 173 -19.56 18.12 45.84
CA ALA A 173 -19.55 18.11 44.39
C ALA A 173 -19.10 19.50 43.84
N PRO A 174 -19.35 19.83 42.57
CA PRO A 174 -18.35 20.02 41.52
C PRO A 174 -18.09 21.50 41.17
N SER A 175 -17.03 21.74 40.39
CA SER A 175 -16.95 22.78 39.35
C SER A 175 -15.90 22.34 38.34
#